data_AF-K1RTA5-F1
#
_entry.id   AF-K1RTA5-F1
#
_cell.length_a   1.000
_cell.length_b   1.000
_cell.length_c   1.000
_cell.angle_alpha   90.00
_cell.angle_beta   90.00
_cell.angle_gamma   90.00
#
_symmetry.space_group_name_H-M   'P 1'
#
loop_
_entity.id
_entity.type
_entity.pdbx_description
1 polymer ?
#
loop_
_entity_poly.entity_id
_entity_poly.type
_entity_poly.pdbx_seq_one_letter_code
_entity_poly.pdbx_strand_id
1 'polypeptide(L)'
;MQPLDFRGCFSHTIVHEPSFLTGLNAFWKEASLDDLKLWARVHVVIGSTLELPHEFDETNFDFYGKTLSGQKEQRVRWKRGVSLVNGICGEDVGREYVKRHFPETSKQRMEQLVGNLIDAYRVSISNSTWLGDETKAKALEKLSKFVPKIGYTNHWRDYSALDVREDAGFAQNMRAANLYETGYQLAKVGKAV
;
A
#
# COMPACT_ATOMS: atom_id res chain seq x y z
N MET A 1 12.01 12.02 15.79
CA MET A 1 11.11 12.54 14.73
C MET A 1 11.31 14.03 14.63
N GLN A 2 11.72 14.56 13.48
CA GLN A 2 11.55 16.00 13.25
C GLN A 2 10.05 16.31 13.34
N PRO A 3 9.64 17.40 14.02
CA PRO A 3 8.23 17.76 14.06
C PRO A 3 7.75 18.03 12.64
N LEU A 4 6.78 17.25 12.18
CA LEU A 4 6.11 17.46 10.92
C LEU A 4 5.35 18.79 11.00
N ASP A 5 5.67 19.71 10.10
CA ASP A 5 4.84 20.91 9.91
C ASP A 5 3.56 20.53 9.18
N PHE A 6 2.57 20.05 9.93
CA PHE A 6 1.28 19.69 9.39
C PHE A 6 0.59 20.85 8.66
N ARG A 7 0.81 22.11 9.09
CA ARG A 7 0.20 23.27 8.42
C ARG A 7 0.81 23.49 7.04
N GLY A 8 2.14 23.39 6.92
CA GLY A 8 2.83 23.39 5.64
C GLY A 8 2.41 22.21 4.76
N CYS A 9 2.30 21.01 5.34
CA CYS A 9 1.86 19.79 4.66
C CYS A 9 0.46 19.90 4.04
N PHE A 10 -0.47 20.60 4.69
CA PHE A 10 -1.84 20.79 4.23
C PHE A 10 -2.09 22.11 3.49
N SER A 11 -1.03 22.88 3.20
CA SER A 11 -1.16 24.15 2.44
C SER A 11 -1.68 23.94 1.02
N HIS A 12 -1.41 22.77 0.44
CA HIS A 12 -2.00 22.29 -0.81
C HIS A 12 -2.38 20.82 -0.65
N THR A 13 -3.63 20.46 -0.98
CA THR A 13 -4.14 19.10 -0.83
C THR A 13 -5.05 18.77 -2.00
N ILE A 14 -4.96 17.53 -2.48
CA ILE A 14 -5.85 16.99 -3.51
C ILE A 14 -7.05 16.36 -2.81
N VAL A 15 -8.24 16.86 -3.10
CA VAL A 15 -9.50 16.25 -2.66
C VAL A 15 -10.04 15.39 -3.79
N HIS A 16 -9.91 14.06 -3.65
CA HIS A 16 -10.33 13.11 -4.68
C HIS A 16 -11.84 13.12 -4.90
N GLU A 17 -12.64 13.16 -3.83
CA GLU A 17 -14.11 13.21 -3.90
C GLU A 17 -14.67 14.44 -3.16
N PRO A 18 -14.71 15.64 -3.80
CA PRO A 18 -15.21 16.85 -3.14
C PRO A 18 -16.65 16.74 -2.63
N SER A 19 -17.52 16.03 -3.36
CA SER A 19 -18.91 15.81 -2.96
C SER A 19 -19.05 14.96 -1.69
N PHE A 20 -18.13 14.02 -1.46
CA PHE A 20 -18.12 13.21 -0.24
C PHE A 20 -17.91 14.10 0.99
N LEU A 21 -16.98 15.06 0.96
CA LEU A 21 -16.75 15.98 2.08
C LEU A 21 -17.97 16.87 2.36
N THR A 22 -18.66 17.33 1.31
CA THR A 22 -19.92 18.09 1.45
C THR A 22 -20.99 17.24 2.15
N GLY A 23 -21.17 15.99 1.71
CA GLY A 23 -22.12 15.07 2.32
C GLY A 23 -21.74 14.71 3.77
N LEU A 24 -20.46 14.42 4.02
CA LEU A 24 -19.94 14.13 5.35
C LEU A 24 -20.16 15.31 6.31
N ASN A 25 -19.96 16.55 5.88
CA ASN A 25 -20.21 17.73 6.70
C ASN A 25 -21.70 17.89 7.05
N ALA A 26 -22.61 17.58 6.13
CA ALA A 26 -24.03 17.58 6.41
C ALA A 26 -24.39 16.48 7.43
N PHE A 27 -23.96 15.24 7.17
CA PHE A 27 -24.15 14.12 8.09
C PHE A 27 -23.59 14.41 9.49
N TRP A 28 -22.38 14.96 9.58
CA TRP A 28 -21.70 15.24 10.85
C TRP A 28 -22.46 16.25 11.71
N LYS A 29 -23.13 17.23 11.10
CA LYS A 29 -23.94 18.22 11.82
C LYS A 29 -25.22 17.63 12.39
N GLU A 30 -25.77 16.61 11.74
CA GLU A 30 -27.04 15.97 12.10
C GLU A 30 -26.85 14.76 13.02
N ALA A 31 -25.72 14.06 12.91
CA ALA A 31 -25.44 12.85 13.67
C ALA A 31 -25.35 13.11 15.18
N SER A 32 -25.92 12.21 15.97
CA SER A 32 -25.73 12.24 17.42
C SER A 32 -24.29 11.86 17.77
N LEU A 33 -23.76 12.44 18.84
CA LEU A 33 -22.42 12.08 19.32
C LEU A 33 -22.33 10.59 19.69
N ASP A 34 -23.42 10.00 20.16
CA ASP A 34 -23.46 8.59 20.53
C ASP A 34 -23.37 7.67 19.31
N ASP A 35 -24.02 8.01 18.19
CA ASP A 35 -23.87 7.27 16.93
C ASP A 35 -22.45 7.38 16.37
N LEU A 36 -21.85 8.57 16.42
CA LEU A 36 -20.47 8.79 15.98
C LEU A 36 -19.49 7.96 16.83
N LYS A 37 -19.68 7.93 18.15
CA LYS A 37 -18.87 7.10 19.07
C LYS A 37 -19.08 5.61 18.80
N LEU A 38 -20.32 5.18 18.58
CA LEU A 38 -20.62 3.78 18.28
C LEU A 38 -19.94 3.35 16.98
N TRP A 39 -20.10 4.14 15.91
CA TRP A 39 -19.45 3.92 14.63
C TRP A 39 -17.93 3.81 14.79
N ALA A 40 -17.31 4.77 15.49
CA ALA A 40 -15.86 4.76 15.71
C ALA A 40 -15.39 3.54 16.52
N ARG A 41 -16.10 3.16 17.59
CA ARG A 41 -15.77 1.96 18.38
C ARG A 41 -15.84 0.69 17.56
N VAL A 42 -16.90 0.52 16.76
CA VAL A 42 -17.07 -0.64 15.87
C VAL A 42 -15.90 -0.73 14.88
N HIS A 43 -15.50 0.38 14.26
CA HIS A 43 -14.40 0.39 13.31
C HIS A 43 -13.04 0.14 13.95
N VAL A 44 -12.81 0.62 15.18
CA VAL A 44 -11.60 0.28 15.95
C VAL A 44 -11.56 -1.22 16.24
N VAL A 45 -12.68 -1.82 16.66
CA VAL A 45 -12.76 -3.26 16.93
C VAL A 45 -12.48 -4.07 15.66
N ILE A 46 -13.17 -3.77 14.55
CA ILE A 46 -12.98 -4.43 13.25
C ILE A 46 -11.52 -4.33 12.79
N GLY A 47 -10.92 -3.14 12.91
CA GLY A 47 -9.52 -2.89 12.53
C GLY A 47 -8.49 -3.59 13.41
N SER A 48 -8.86 -4.03 14.62
CA SER A 48 -7.94 -4.60 15.61
C SER A 48 -8.20 -6.09 15.90
N THR A 49 -9.05 -6.76 15.12
CA THR A 49 -9.49 -8.14 15.40
C THR A 49 -8.37 -9.17 15.53
N LEU A 50 -7.25 -8.98 14.83
CA LEU A 50 -6.06 -9.83 14.96
C LEU A 50 -5.35 -9.70 16.32
N GLU A 51 -5.58 -8.59 17.04
CA GLU A 51 -5.00 -8.27 18.34
C GLU A 51 -5.91 -8.69 19.51
N LEU A 52 -7.12 -9.16 19.20
CA LEU A 52 -8.17 -9.51 20.16
C LEU A 52 -8.27 -11.03 20.34
N PRO A 53 -9.06 -11.51 21.33
CA PRO A 53 -9.36 -12.94 21.48
C PRO A 53 -9.93 -13.57 20.22
N HIS A 54 -9.78 -14.89 20.11
CA HIS A 54 -10.11 -15.66 18.90
C HIS A 54 -11.52 -15.43 18.35
N GLU A 55 -12.51 -15.22 19.22
CA GLU A 55 -13.91 -14.96 18.84
C GLU A 55 -14.08 -13.74 17.93
N PHE A 56 -13.23 -12.70 18.08
CA PHE A 56 -13.27 -11.52 17.22
C PHE A 56 -12.69 -11.82 15.83
N ASP A 57 -11.60 -12.59 15.77
CA ASP A 57 -11.00 -13.06 14.51
C ASP A 57 -11.96 -13.99 13.75
N GLU A 58 -12.66 -14.88 14.45
CA GLU A 58 -13.67 -15.77 13.88
C GLU A 58 -14.87 -15.00 13.35
N THR A 59 -15.45 -14.10 14.16
CA THR A 59 -16.58 -13.26 13.75
C THR A 59 -16.22 -12.41 12.52
N ASN A 60 -15.01 -11.85 12.50
CA ASN A 60 -14.52 -11.08 11.36
C ASN A 60 -14.37 -11.98 10.11
N PHE A 61 -13.86 -13.19 10.26
CA PHE A 61 -13.76 -14.14 9.16
C PHE A 61 -15.13 -14.60 8.66
N ASP A 62 -16.10 -14.82 9.53
CA ASP A 62 -17.45 -15.21 9.15
C ASP A 62 -18.09 -14.17 8.23
N PHE A 63 -17.97 -12.88 8.56
CA PHE A 63 -18.51 -11.82 7.71
C PHE A 63 -17.64 -11.55 6.47
N TYR A 64 -16.38 -11.13 6.65
CA TYR A 64 -15.54 -10.68 5.53
C TYR A 64 -15.01 -11.83 4.67
N GLY A 65 -14.72 -12.97 5.29
CA GLY A 65 -14.24 -14.17 4.63
C GLY A 65 -15.36 -14.99 3.99
N LYS A 66 -16.32 -15.46 4.80
CA LYS A 66 -17.39 -16.36 4.31
C LYS A 66 -18.48 -15.58 3.58
N THR A 67 -19.15 -14.62 4.24
CA THR A 67 -20.31 -13.92 3.66
C THR A 67 -19.92 -13.05 2.46
N LEU A 68 -18.89 -12.20 2.59
CA LEU A 68 -18.50 -11.27 1.52
C LEU A 68 -17.62 -11.92 0.45
N SER A 69 -16.70 -12.81 0.83
CA SER A 69 -15.69 -13.36 -0.10
C SER A 69 -15.91 -14.83 -0.49
N GLY A 70 -16.92 -15.51 0.08
CA GLY A 70 -17.24 -16.92 -0.23
C GLY A 70 -16.19 -17.93 0.23
N GLN A 71 -15.27 -17.56 1.13
CA GLN A 71 -14.24 -18.46 1.63
C GLN A 71 -14.85 -19.50 2.57
N LYS A 72 -14.45 -20.77 2.42
CA LYS A 72 -14.95 -21.86 3.29
C LYS A 72 -14.22 -21.90 4.63
N GLU A 73 -12.91 -21.65 4.61
CA GLU A 73 -12.03 -21.81 5.78
C GLU A 73 -11.02 -20.67 5.86
N GLN A 74 -10.67 -20.28 7.09
CA GLN A 74 -9.69 -19.25 7.32
C GLN A 74 -8.29 -19.80 7.06
N ARG A 75 -7.39 -18.97 6.50
CA ARG A 75 -5.98 -19.35 6.36
C ARG A 75 -5.40 -19.70 7.73
N VAL A 76 -4.69 -20.83 7.77
CA VAL A 76 -3.93 -21.27 8.96
C VAL A 76 -3.00 -20.17 9.47
N ARG A 77 -2.82 -20.12 10.81
CA ARG A 77 -2.26 -18.97 11.52
C ARG A 77 -0.90 -18.51 10.98
N TRP A 78 0.00 -19.43 10.66
CA TRP A 78 1.34 -19.07 10.17
C TRP A 78 1.29 -18.33 8.83
N LYS A 79 0.35 -18.66 7.92
CA LYS A 79 0.19 -17.95 6.63
C LYS A 79 -0.30 -16.52 6.84
N ARG A 80 -1.16 -16.31 7.85
CA ARG A 80 -1.61 -14.98 8.26
C ARG A 80 -0.46 -14.18 8.88
N GLY A 81 0.35 -14.81 9.74
CA GLY A 81 1.57 -14.22 10.28
C GLY A 81 2.56 -13.78 9.20
N VAL A 82 2.83 -14.63 8.20
CA VAL A 82 3.66 -14.26 7.04
C VAL A 82 3.08 -13.07 6.29
N SER A 83 1.77 -13.05 6.07
CA SER A 83 1.10 -11.94 5.37
C SER A 83 1.21 -10.63 6.16
N LEU A 84 1.09 -10.71 7.49
CA LEU A 84 1.25 -9.57 8.39
C LEU A 84 2.66 -8.99 8.30
N VAL A 85 3.69 -9.83 8.47
CA VAL A 85 5.09 -9.39 8.39
C VAL A 85 5.39 -8.79 7.02
N ASN A 86 4.91 -9.42 5.95
CA ASN A 86 5.07 -8.89 4.60
C ASN A 86 4.33 -7.56 4.37
N GLY A 87 3.22 -7.31 5.08
CA GLY A 87 2.52 -6.02 5.05
C GLY A 87 3.24 -4.91 5.82
N ILE A 88 3.98 -5.26 6.87
CA ILE A 88 4.71 -4.28 7.71
C ILE A 88 6.10 -3.97 7.15
N CYS A 89 6.88 -5.00 6.83
CA CYS A 89 8.28 -4.88 6.39
C CYS A 89 8.58 -5.73 5.15
N GLY A 90 7.66 -5.77 4.19
CA GLY A 90 7.76 -6.60 2.99
C GLY A 90 9.01 -6.40 2.14
N GLU A 91 9.61 -5.20 2.13
CA GLU A 91 10.88 -4.99 1.43
C GLU A 91 12.05 -5.75 2.08
N ASP A 92 12.08 -5.88 3.41
CA ASP A 92 13.12 -6.66 4.10
C ASP A 92 12.92 -8.17 3.91
N VAL A 93 11.65 -8.61 3.96
CA VAL A 93 11.30 -10.00 3.58
C VAL A 93 11.72 -10.26 2.13
N GLY A 94 11.45 -9.32 1.23
CA GLY A 94 11.81 -9.38 -0.18
C GLY A 94 13.33 -9.45 -0.41
N ARG A 95 14.11 -8.71 0.38
CA ARG A 95 15.58 -8.72 0.32
C ARG A 95 16.14 -10.12 0.59
N GLU A 96 15.66 -10.77 1.65
CA GLU A 96 16.04 -12.15 1.97
C GLU A 96 15.53 -13.16 0.94
N TYR A 97 14.31 -12.97 0.42
CA TYR A 97 13.76 -13.82 -0.63
C TYR A 97 14.60 -13.77 -1.91
N VAL A 98 14.95 -12.56 -2.37
CA VAL A 98 15.76 -12.34 -3.57
C VAL A 98 17.11 -13.03 -3.45
N LYS A 99 17.79 -12.87 -2.31
CA LYS A 99 19.07 -13.50 -2.01
C LYS A 99 19.02 -15.03 -2.15
N ARG A 100 17.89 -15.65 -1.79
CA ARG A 100 17.75 -17.11 -1.75
C ARG A 100 17.14 -17.71 -3.01
N HIS A 101 16.30 -16.96 -3.71
CA HIS A 101 15.38 -17.51 -4.70
C HIS A 101 15.32 -16.76 -6.03
N PHE A 102 16.00 -15.61 -6.16
CA PHE A 102 15.96 -14.82 -7.39
C PHE A 102 17.33 -14.80 -8.09
N PRO A 103 17.55 -15.68 -9.09
CA PRO A 103 18.81 -15.69 -9.83
C PRO A 103 18.90 -14.48 -10.76
N GLU A 104 20.08 -13.86 -10.82
CA GLU A 104 20.33 -12.66 -11.63
C GLU A 104 20.05 -12.88 -13.13
N THR A 105 20.22 -14.11 -13.62
CA THR A 105 19.89 -14.48 -15.01
C THR A 105 18.42 -14.26 -15.37
N SER A 106 17.51 -14.41 -14.40
CA SER A 106 16.08 -14.12 -14.60
C SER A 106 15.85 -12.63 -14.84
N LYS A 107 16.60 -11.76 -14.15
CA LYS A 107 16.49 -10.31 -14.31
C LYS A 107 16.93 -9.88 -15.71
N GLN A 108 18.11 -10.33 -16.14
CA GLN A 108 18.66 -10.02 -17.46
C GLN A 108 17.71 -10.44 -18.60
N ARG A 109 17.13 -11.65 -18.48
CA ARG A 109 16.16 -12.13 -19.47
C ARG A 109 14.90 -11.27 -19.53
N MET A 110 14.40 -10.81 -18.38
CA MET A 110 13.23 -9.94 -18.32
C MET A 110 13.55 -8.51 -18.78
N GLU A 111 14.74 -7.99 -18.52
CA GLU A 111 15.19 -6.69 -19.06
C GLU A 111 15.19 -6.71 -20.59
N GLN A 112 15.72 -7.77 -21.19
CA GLN A 112 15.69 -7.93 -22.64
C GLN A 112 14.25 -8.02 -23.18
N LEU A 113 13.40 -8.82 -22.55
CA LEU A 113 12.00 -8.96 -22.97
C LEU A 113 11.25 -7.62 -22.89
N VAL A 114 11.41 -6.88 -21.79
CA VAL A 114 10.77 -5.58 -21.62
C VAL A 114 11.30 -4.56 -22.63
N GLY A 115 12.59 -4.57 -22.93
CA GLY A 115 13.18 -3.77 -24.01
C GLY A 115 12.49 -4.05 -25.35
N ASN A 116 12.37 -5.33 -25.71
CA ASN A 116 11.69 -5.73 -26.95
C ASN A 116 10.21 -5.27 -26.99
N LEU A 117 9.51 -5.31 -25.85
CA LEU A 117 8.13 -4.81 -25.77
C LEU A 117 8.05 -3.29 -25.94
N ILE A 118 8.97 -2.53 -25.35
CA ILE A 118 9.06 -1.07 -25.51
C ILE A 118 9.30 -0.74 -27.00
N ASP A 119 10.16 -1.47 -27.68
CA ASP A 119 10.43 -1.27 -29.11
C ASP A 119 9.21 -1.63 -29.97
N ALA A 120 8.52 -2.74 -29.66
CA ALA A 120 7.28 -3.09 -30.33
C ALA A 120 6.19 -2.02 -30.15
N TYR A 121 6.05 -1.45 -28.96
CA TYR A 121 5.15 -0.33 -28.70
C TYR A 121 5.54 0.92 -29.50
N ARG A 122 6.83 1.22 -29.62
CA ARG A 122 7.32 2.33 -30.44
C ARG A 122 6.90 2.16 -31.90
N VAL A 123 7.08 0.97 -32.47
CA VAL A 123 6.65 0.65 -33.83
C VAL A 123 5.12 0.79 -33.97
N SER A 124 4.37 0.26 -33.01
CA SER A 124 2.90 0.33 -33.01
C SER A 124 2.37 1.77 -32.97
N ILE A 125 2.93 2.62 -32.09
CA ILE A 125 2.53 4.03 -31.97
C ILE A 125 2.84 4.79 -33.25
N SER A 126 4.05 4.63 -33.80
CA SER A 126 4.48 5.33 -35.02
C SER A 126 3.58 4.98 -36.22
N ASN A 127 3.22 3.71 -36.35
CA ASN A 127 2.39 3.20 -37.46
C ASN A 127 0.88 3.30 -37.20
N SER A 128 0.45 3.85 -36.06
CA SER A 128 -0.97 4.00 -35.75
C SER A 128 -1.66 4.88 -36.80
N THR A 129 -2.73 4.39 -37.41
CA THR A 129 -3.50 5.12 -38.43
C THR A 129 -4.60 5.99 -37.84
N TRP A 130 -4.88 5.86 -36.55
CA TRP A 130 -5.96 6.59 -35.87
C TRP A 130 -5.45 7.69 -34.94
N LEU A 131 -4.17 7.67 -34.57
CA LEU A 131 -3.54 8.74 -33.80
C LEU A 131 -3.06 9.86 -34.74
N GLY A 132 -3.41 11.10 -34.41
CA GLY A 132 -2.79 12.28 -35.02
C GLY A 132 -1.31 12.42 -34.63
N ASP A 133 -0.53 13.13 -35.44
CA ASP A 133 0.92 13.22 -35.29
C ASP A 133 1.37 13.84 -33.96
N GLU A 134 0.65 14.85 -33.46
CA GLU A 134 0.93 15.44 -32.15
C GLU A 134 0.75 14.42 -31.01
N THR A 135 -0.34 13.65 -31.05
CA THR A 135 -0.62 12.61 -30.05
C THR A 135 0.42 11.49 -30.12
N LYS A 136 0.86 11.10 -31.34
CA LYS A 136 1.96 10.13 -31.50
C LYS A 136 3.24 10.65 -30.86
N ALA A 137 3.63 11.89 -31.13
CA ALA A 137 4.82 12.50 -30.55
C ALA A 137 4.77 12.48 -29.01
N LYS A 138 3.63 12.83 -28.41
CA LYS A 138 3.43 12.77 -26.95
C LYS A 138 3.44 11.36 -26.38
N ALA A 139 2.84 10.39 -27.09
CA ALA A 139 2.87 8.99 -26.69
C ALA A 139 4.30 8.42 -26.72
N LEU A 140 5.08 8.75 -27.74
CA LEU A 140 6.50 8.38 -27.85
C LEU A 140 7.35 9.07 -26.78
N GLU A 141 7.09 10.34 -26.48
CA GLU A 141 7.73 11.06 -25.38
C GLU A 141 7.49 10.34 -24.04
N LYS A 142 6.23 9.97 -23.75
CA LYS A 142 5.87 9.21 -22.55
C LYS A 142 6.56 7.85 -22.51
N LEU A 143 6.57 7.12 -23.62
CA LEU A 143 7.22 5.82 -23.73
C LEU A 143 8.73 5.92 -23.47
N SER A 144 9.39 6.99 -23.92
CA SER A 144 10.82 7.22 -23.68
C SER A 144 11.19 7.44 -22.20
N LYS A 145 10.21 7.87 -21.39
CA LYS A 145 10.37 8.11 -19.95
C LYS A 145 9.99 6.88 -19.10
N PHE A 146 9.64 5.76 -19.74
CA PHE A 146 9.25 4.55 -19.03
C PHE A 146 10.46 3.90 -18.34
N VAL A 147 10.38 3.73 -17.02
CA VAL A 147 11.43 3.08 -16.21
C VAL A 147 10.90 1.74 -15.69
N PRO A 148 11.40 0.60 -16.22
CA PRO A 148 10.96 -0.70 -15.76
C PRO A 148 11.54 -1.05 -14.38
N LYS A 149 10.72 -1.63 -13.50
CA LYS A 149 11.15 -2.19 -12.21
C LYS A 149 11.04 -3.72 -12.27
N ILE A 150 12.17 -4.42 -12.32
CA ILE A 150 12.24 -5.87 -12.55
C ILE A 150 12.89 -6.57 -11.37
N GLY A 151 12.16 -7.50 -10.76
CA GLY A 151 12.64 -8.35 -9.67
C GLY A 151 12.69 -7.66 -8.33
N TYR A 152 13.65 -6.76 -8.14
CA TYR A 152 13.95 -6.13 -6.84
C TYR A 152 14.34 -4.65 -6.96
N THR A 153 14.20 -3.91 -5.86
CA THR A 153 14.64 -2.51 -5.77
C THR A 153 16.15 -2.42 -5.58
N ASN A 154 16.78 -1.40 -6.17
CA ASN A 154 18.17 -1.06 -5.87
C ASN A 154 18.31 -0.19 -4.60
N HIS A 155 17.19 0.34 -4.12
CA HIS A 155 17.10 1.16 -2.92
C HIS A 155 16.12 0.52 -1.97
N TRP A 156 16.64 -0.18 -0.97
CA TRP A 156 15.81 -0.79 0.06
C TRP A 156 15.42 0.23 1.11
N ARG A 157 14.18 0.13 1.58
CA ARG A 157 13.70 0.90 2.73
C ARG A 157 14.54 0.60 3.97
N ASP A 158 14.79 1.65 4.75
CA ASP A 158 15.44 1.55 6.06
C ASP A 158 14.39 1.34 7.16
N TYR A 159 14.42 0.17 7.81
CA TYR A 159 13.55 -0.19 8.92
C TYR A 159 14.20 0.02 10.29
N SER A 160 15.33 0.73 10.38
CA SER A 160 16.02 0.99 11.66
C SER A 160 15.16 1.63 12.74
N ALA A 161 14.11 2.38 12.34
CA ALA A 161 13.14 3.01 13.26
C ALA A 161 11.91 2.12 13.59
N LEU A 162 11.81 0.91 13.02
CA LEU A 162 10.75 -0.05 13.34
C LEU A 162 11.09 -0.79 14.65
N ASP A 163 10.53 -0.29 15.75
CA ASP A 163 10.80 -0.79 17.11
C ASP A 163 9.82 -1.91 17.52
N VAL A 164 9.92 -3.07 16.87
CA VAL A 164 9.22 -4.29 17.28
C VAL A 164 10.13 -5.13 18.18
N ARG A 165 9.58 -5.68 19.27
CA ARG A 165 10.36 -6.41 20.28
C ARG A 165 9.72 -7.75 20.61
N GLU A 166 10.57 -8.75 20.86
CA GLU A 166 10.13 -10.11 21.19
C GLU A 166 9.43 -10.17 22.56
N ASP A 167 9.86 -9.34 23.51
CA ASP A 167 9.30 -9.25 24.86
C ASP A 167 8.04 -8.35 24.95
N ALA A 168 7.65 -7.70 23.85
CA ALA A 168 6.44 -6.88 23.77
C ALA A 168 5.21 -7.70 23.37
N GLY A 169 4.05 -7.33 23.90
CA GLY A 169 2.77 -7.92 23.50
C GLY A 169 2.46 -7.64 22.03
N PHE A 170 1.69 -8.52 21.38
CA PHE A 170 1.36 -8.40 19.96
C PHE A 170 0.73 -7.04 19.60
N ALA A 171 -0.22 -6.55 20.40
CA ALA A 171 -0.82 -5.23 20.20
C ALA A 171 0.17 -4.07 20.35
N GLN A 172 1.21 -4.21 21.19
CA GLN A 172 2.28 -3.20 21.29
C GLN A 172 3.12 -3.18 20.01
N ASN A 173 3.51 -4.34 19.48
CA ASN A 173 4.23 -4.46 18.23
C ASN A 173 3.41 -3.92 17.03
N MET A 174 2.11 -4.17 17.00
CA MET A 174 1.21 -3.60 15.98
C MET A 174 1.16 -2.07 16.06
N ARG A 175 1.10 -1.48 17.26
CA ARG A 175 1.19 -0.03 17.42
C ARG A 175 2.54 0.53 16.96
N ALA A 176 3.65 -0.14 17.28
CA ALA A 176 4.98 0.28 16.83
C ALA A 176 5.09 0.25 15.29
N ALA A 177 4.57 -0.80 14.65
CA ALA A 177 4.52 -0.91 13.20
C ALA A 177 3.68 0.21 12.56
N ASN A 178 2.49 0.49 13.09
CA ASN A 178 1.63 1.57 12.60
C ASN A 178 2.28 2.95 12.76
N LEU A 179 2.95 3.20 13.90
CA LEU A 179 3.66 4.45 14.16
C LEU A 179 4.81 4.67 13.16
N TYR A 180 5.61 3.62 12.94
CA TYR A 180 6.69 3.65 11.96
C TYR A 180 6.17 3.93 10.54
N GLU A 181 5.13 3.20 10.10
CA GLU A 181 4.57 3.38 8.76
C GLU A 181 3.98 4.79 8.57
N THR A 182 3.22 5.27 9.57
CA THR A 182 2.66 6.63 9.56
C THR A 182 3.77 7.67 9.45
N GLY A 183 4.81 7.55 10.28
CA GLY A 183 5.96 8.45 10.25
C GLY A 183 6.69 8.41 8.91
N TYR A 184 6.89 7.23 8.33
CA TYR A 184 7.52 7.06 7.02
C TYR A 184 6.73 7.73 5.90
N GLN A 185 5.41 7.55 5.86
CA GLN A 185 4.57 8.17 4.82
C GLN A 185 4.50 9.69 5.00
N LEU A 186 4.31 10.18 6.22
CA LEU A 186 4.28 11.61 6.50
C LEU A 186 5.63 12.28 6.20
N ALA A 187 6.75 11.60 6.42
CA ALA A 187 8.08 12.11 6.11
C ALA A 187 8.34 12.35 4.61
N LYS A 188 7.45 11.87 3.71
CA LYS A 188 7.51 12.15 2.26
C LYS A 188 6.82 13.46 1.90
N VAL A 189 5.93 13.96 2.75
CA VAL A 189 5.16 15.17 2.44
C VAL A 189 6.10 16.37 2.30
N GLY A 190 5.88 17.17 1.25
CA GLY A 190 6.70 18.35 0.94
C GLY A 190 8.08 18.03 0.36
N LYS A 191 8.43 16.76 0.12
CA LYS A 191 9.66 16.36 -0.56
C LYS A 191 9.41 16.07 -2.03
N ALA A 192 10.45 16.22 -2.85
CA ALA A 192 10.44 15.77 -4.23
C ALA A 192 10.19 14.25 -4.30
N VAL A 193 9.39 13.84 -5.28
CA VAL A 193 9.06 12.43 -5.57
C VAL A 193 9.98 11.90 -6.65
#